data_AF-A0A8J4EZ26-F1
#
_entry.id   AF-A0A8J4EZ26-F1
#
_cell.length_a   1.000
_cell.length_b   1.000
_cell.length_c   1.000
_cell.angle_alpha   90.00
_cell.angle_beta   90.00
_cell.angle_gamma   90.00
#
_symmetry.space_group_name_H-M   'P 1'
#
loop_
_entity.id
_entity.type
_entity.pdbx_description
1 polymer ?
#
loop_
_entity_poly.entity_id
_entity_poly.type
_entity_poly.pdbx_seq_one_letter_code
_entity_poly.pdbx_strand_id
1 'polypeptide(L)'
;RHWTELLQPDVLPQLPDRLVLLSGSAVLDNLLAKFEDVRFIHAFASHGDPDVLRLELPRFGLEFELRSDGEVLSRDYSGYRLHHRQLLVSELSCGTVHYTLPEFRRYLVLERIPGTGAVQGNRREDVLVLIPAGPVVAGQQPNVQVSGSCTARLKAHCYEVHGRFRHLRATSIPARLQLAALYAATGTLLPEPLSNCTGGQTAMELLRQCWSDRPLSTEALRQLRSVDQLGGHLTPGLRLLARELEASAEQLRLLHEATEGTSSPGIGVSDADAGTSYFQERQSILQPGGWGPNPRGLLTASEERRTLGVVVGRMPAPLWLRLGHYKRIEVPEPLPVDSGYVVGVEQQLSAMVMGPEADSRKTIPPPYPLMDMREMNL
;
A
#
# COMPACT_ATOMS: atom_id res chain seq x y z
N ARG A 1 -1.04 41.10 25.43
CA ARG A 1 -1.71 40.32 26.50
C ARG A 1 -0.95 39.03 26.66
N HIS A 2 -0.44 38.76 27.86
CA HIS A 2 0.32 37.56 28.15
C HIS A 2 -0.66 36.36 28.22
N TRP A 3 -0.28 35.16 27.77
CA TRP A 3 -1.20 34.00 27.73
C TRP A 3 -1.80 33.65 29.10
N THR A 4 -1.11 34.02 30.18
CA THR A 4 -1.56 33.89 31.57
C THR A 4 -2.78 34.76 31.92
N GLU A 5 -2.99 35.88 31.22
CA GLU A 5 -4.16 36.74 31.39
C GLU A 5 -5.43 36.11 30.79
N LEU A 6 -5.27 35.23 29.79
CA LEU A 6 -6.38 34.50 29.16
C LEU A 6 -6.88 33.32 30.01
N LEU A 7 -6.09 32.88 30.99
CA LEU A 7 -6.45 31.82 31.94
C LEU A 7 -7.16 32.34 33.20
N GLN A 8 -7.43 33.65 33.28
CA GLN A 8 -8.21 34.21 34.38
C GLN A 8 -9.67 33.70 34.29
N PRO A 9 -10.28 33.31 35.41
CA PRO A 9 -11.63 32.73 35.44
C PRO A 9 -12.70 33.66 34.85
N ASP A 10 -12.48 34.97 34.86
CA ASP A 10 -13.41 35.98 34.33
C ASP A 10 -13.31 36.12 32.79
N VAL A 11 -12.17 35.74 32.21
CA VAL A 11 -11.85 35.84 30.78
C VAL A 11 -12.06 34.49 30.07
N LEU A 12 -11.87 33.38 30.79
CA LEU A 12 -12.10 32.01 30.33
C LEU A 12 -13.46 31.78 29.64
N PRO A 13 -14.61 32.27 30.17
CA PRO A 13 -15.89 32.14 29.49
C PRO A 13 -16.01 33.01 28.24
N GLN A 14 -15.17 34.03 28.08
CA GLN A 14 -15.13 34.94 26.92
C GLN A 14 -14.21 34.43 25.80
N LEU A 15 -13.50 33.32 26.00
CA LEU A 15 -12.67 32.71 24.96
C LEU A 15 -13.55 32.13 23.85
N PRO A 16 -13.22 32.40 22.57
CA PRO A 16 -14.02 31.97 21.42
C PRO A 16 -13.96 30.46 21.18
N ASP A 17 -12.92 29.78 21.67
CA ASP A 17 -12.75 28.34 21.52
C ASP A 17 -12.43 27.72 22.89
N ARG A 18 -13.08 26.60 23.21
CA ARG A 18 -12.85 25.86 24.46
C ARG A 18 -12.22 24.52 24.14
N LEU A 19 -11.02 24.27 24.67
CA LEU A 19 -10.39 22.96 24.62
C LEU A 19 -11.25 21.93 25.35
N VAL A 20 -11.56 20.83 24.67
CA VAL A 20 -12.37 19.73 25.19
C VAL A 20 -11.48 18.51 25.32
N LEU A 21 -11.46 17.91 26.50
CA LEU A 21 -10.87 16.59 26.70
C LEU A 21 -11.86 15.54 26.18
N LEU A 22 -11.50 14.88 25.08
CA LEU A 22 -12.31 13.80 24.50
C LEU A 22 -11.89 12.42 25.02
N SER A 23 -11.52 12.32 26.29
CA SER A 23 -11.16 11.04 26.90
C SER A 23 -12.33 10.05 26.77
N GLY A 24 -12.12 8.93 26.06
CA GLY A 24 -13.15 7.92 25.80
C GLY A 24 -13.97 8.13 24.53
N SER A 25 -13.65 9.13 23.70
CA SER A 25 -14.29 9.31 22.40
C SER A 25 -13.80 8.27 21.40
N ALA A 26 -14.72 7.47 20.85
CA ALA A 26 -14.41 6.47 19.84
C ALA A 26 -13.71 7.06 18.59
N VAL A 27 -13.98 8.33 18.25
CA VAL A 27 -13.32 9.02 17.13
C VAL A 27 -11.85 9.27 17.44
N LEU A 28 -11.55 9.78 18.63
CA LEU A 28 -10.19 10.08 19.02
C LEU A 28 -9.41 8.78 19.29
N ASP A 29 -9.99 7.85 20.04
CA ASP A 29 -9.32 6.62 20.49
C ASP A 29 -9.16 5.56 19.38
N ASN A 30 -10.10 5.46 18.43
CA ASN A 30 -10.03 4.43 17.37
C ASN A 30 -9.65 4.96 15.99
N LEU A 31 -9.99 6.21 15.65
CA LEU A 31 -9.71 6.76 14.31
C LEU A 31 -8.41 7.56 14.28
N LEU A 32 -8.26 8.57 15.13
CA LEU A 32 -7.12 9.49 15.05
C LEU A 32 -5.89 8.97 15.79
N ALA A 33 -6.06 8.24 16.90
CA ALA A 33 -4.97 7.64 17.66
C ALA A 33 -4.13 6.63 16.84
N LYS A 34 -4.70 6.06 15.77
CA LYS A 34 -3.96 5.17 14.85
C LYS A 34 -2.94 5.92 13.99
N PHE A 35 -3.12 7.23 13.82
CA PHE A 35 -2.28 8.07 12.97
C PHE A 35 -1.27 8.88 13.79
N GLU A 36 -1.72 9.50 14.88
CA GLU A 36 -0.92 10.30 15.80
C GLU A 36 -1.17 9.89 17.26
N ASP A 37 -0.19 10.14 18.13
CA ASP A 37 -0.35 9.96 19.57
C ASP A 37 -1.39 10.95 20.12
N VAL A 38 -2.33 10.45 20.90
CA VAL A 38 -3.43 11.21 21.52
C VAL A 38 -2.96 12.50 22.21
N ARG A 39 -1.76 12.49 22.79
CA ARG A 39 -1.19 13.66 23.49
C ARG A 39 -0.94 14.87 22.59
N PHE A 40 -0.89 14.67 21.27
CA PHE A 40 -0.67 15.72 20.29
C PHE A 40 -1.92 16.06 19.47
N ILE A 41 -3.07 15.45 19.79
CA ILE A 41 -4.34 15.73 19.15
C ILE A 41 -5.06 16.78 19.99
N HIS A 42 -5.37 17.92 19.39
CA HIS A 42 -6.12 18.98 20.03
C HIS A 42 -7.59 18.87 19.63
N ALA A 43 -8.47 19.00 20.61
CA ALA A 43 -9.91 19.03 20.39
C ALA A 43 -10.49 20.27 21.05
N PHE A 44 -11.34 21.00 20.33
CA PHE A 44 -12.01 22.18 20.88
C PHE A 44 -13.38 22.40 20.28
N ALA A 45 -14.29 22.91 21.10
CA ALA A 45 -15.61 23.35 20.69
C ALA A 45 -15.55 24.84 20.34
N SER A 46 -16.05 25.18 19.15
CA SER A 46 -16.16 26.57 18.70
C SER A 46 -17.38 27.22 19.36
N HIS A 47 -17.22 28.40 19.95
CA HIS A 47 -18.31 29.14 20.58
C HIS A 47 -19.38 29.58 19.55
N GLY A 48 -19.01 29.65 18.25
CA GLY A 48 -19.91 30.03 17.17
C GLY A 48 -20.83 28.91 16.66
N ASP A 49 -20.46 27.65 16.87
CA ASP A 49 -21.24 26.47 16.46
C ASP A 49 -21.08 25.38 17.54
N PRO A 50 -22.01 25.31 18.53
CA PRO A 50 -21.90 24.36 19.63
C PRO A 50 -22.01 22.90 19.18
N ASP A 51 -22.54 22.66 17.97
CA ASP A 51 -22.73 21.35 17.37
C ASP A 51 -21.50 20.87 16.56
N VAL A 52 -20.44 21.68 16.48
CA VAL A 52 -19.23 21.37 15.72
C VAL A 52 -18.02 21.32 16.64
N LEU A 53 -17.40 20.15 16.69
CA LEU A 53 -16.16 19.90 17.43
C LEU A 53 -14.99 19.89 16.44
N ARG A 54 -14.00 20.75 16.66
CA ARG A 54 -12.79 20.81 15.85
C ARG A 54 -11.70 19.92 16.42
N LEU A 55 -11.04 19.19 15.54
CA LEU A 55 -9.94 18.27 15.84
C LEU A 55 -8.72 18.70 15.03
N GLU A 56 -7.64 19.07 15.69
CA GLU A 56 -6.39 19.50 15.06
C GLU A 56 -5.27 18.52 15.39
N LEU A 57 -4.48 18.20 14.37
CA LEU A 57 -3.21 17.47 14.47
C LEU A 57 -2.09 18.45 14.06
N PRO A 58 -1.62 19.30 14.98
CA PRO A 58 -0.80 20.47 14.66
C PRO A 58 0.54 20.09 14.03
N ARG A 59 1.05 18.91 14.40
CA ARG A 59 2.34 18.41 13.92
C ARG A 59 2.28 18.00 12.45
N PHE A 60 1.15 17.48 12.00
CA PHE A 60 0.91 17.17 10.59
C PHE A 60 0.29 18.33 9.81
N GLY A 61 -0.20 19.36 10.50
CA GLY A 61 -0.98 20.44 9.89
C GLY A 61 -2.27 19.90 9.29
N LEU A 62 -2.95 19.00 10.01
CA LEU A 62 -4.24 18.44 9.59
C LEU A 62 -5.35 18.91 10.51
N GLU A 63 -6.49 19.26 9.94
CA GLU A 63 -7.67 19.75 10.65
C GLU A 63 -8.94 19.02 10.20
N PHE A 64 -9.76 18.66 11.19
CA PHE A 64 -11.03 17.99 11.00
C PHE A 64 -12.15 18.64 11.80
N GLU A 65 -13.38 18.52 11.30
CA GLU A 65 -14.60 18.98 11.95
C GLU A 65 -15.52 17.78 12.17
N LEU A 66 -15.79 17.43 13.42
CA LEU A 66 -16.82 16.48 13.80
C LEU A 66 -18.15 17.24 13.93
N ARG A 67 -19.13 16.85 13.13
CA ARG A 67 -20.49 17.40 13.14
C ARG A 67 -21.43 16.55 14.02
N SER A 68 -22.60 17.10 14.31
CA SER A 68 -23.65 16.44 15.12
C SER A 68 -24.23 15.17 14.50
N ASP A 69 -24.10 15.00 13.18
CA ASP A 69 -24.42 13.77 12.45
C ASP A 69 -23.40 12.64 12.68
N GLY A 70 -22.29 12.93 13.37
CA GLY A 70 -21.19 11.99 13.61
C GLY A 70 -20.19 11.91 12.47
N GLU A 71 -20.37 12.68 11.39
CA GLU A 71 -19.42 12.73 10.28
C GLU A 71 -18.22 13.61 10.63
N VAL A 72 -17.03 13.12 10.28
CA VAL A 72 -15.78 13.86 10.48
C VAL A 72 -15.28 14.38 9.14
N LEU A 73 -15.45 15.68 8.89
CA LEU A 73 -15.05 16.33 7.66
C LEU A 73 -13.59 16.77 7.72
N SER A 74 -12.86 16.66 6.61
CA SER A 74 -11.51 17.23 6.52
C SER A 74 -11.58 18.67 6.03
N ARG A 75 -10.87 19.57 6.70
CA ARG A 75 -10.76 20.97 6.26
C ARG A 75 -9.66 21.15 5.21
N ASP A 76 -8.58 20.36 5.30
CA ASP A 76 -7.47 20.40 4.34
C ASP A 76 -7.85 19.80 2.98
N TYR A 77 -8.72 18.79 3.01
CA TYR A 77 -9.25 18.11 1.84
C TYR A 77 -10.72 18.47 1.66
N SER A 78 -10.99 19.69 1.18
CA SER A 78 -12.35 20.18 0.95
C SER A 78 -13.17 19.21 0.10
N GLY A 79 -14.36 18.84 0.56
CA GLY A 79 -15.23 17.86 -0.10
C GLY A 79 -14.93 16.40 0.25
N TYR A 80 -14.02 16.15 1.19
CA TYR A 80 -13.75 14.82 1.74
C TYR A 80 -14.12 14.74 3.22
N ARG A 81 -14.53 13.55 3.64
CA ARG A 81 -14.76 13.16 5.03
C ARG A 81 -13.94 11.93 5.38
N LEU A 82 -13.64 11.72 6.65
CA LEU A 82 -13.03 10.45 7.10
C LEU A 82 -14.02 9.31 6.85
N HIS A 83 -13.53 8.27 6.19
CA HIS A 83 -14.32 7.08 5.95
C HIS A 83 -14.65 6.39 7.28
N HIS A 84 -15.91 5.97 7.43
CA HIS A 84 -16.43 5.35 8.66
C HIS A 84 -15.65 4.09 9.06
N ARG A 85 -15.21 3.31 8.07
CA ARG A 85 -14.34 2.14 8.27
C ARG A 85 -12.91 2.50 7.87
N GLN A 86 -12.04 2.62 8.85
CA GLN A 86 -10.65 2.96 8.65
C GLN A 86 -9.80 1.73 8.26
N LEU A 87 -10.27 1.01 7.23
CA LEU A 87 -9.70 -0.23 6.74
C LEU A 87 -9.34 -0.07 5.27
N LEU A 88 -8.14 -0.52 4.89
CA LEU A 88 -7.76 -0.78 3.49
C LEU A 88 -8.27 -2.16 3.02
N VAL A 89 -9.40 -2.57 3.58
CA VAL A 89 -10.06 -3.84 3.30
C VAL A 89 -11.52 -3.53 2.93
N SER A 90 -11.94 -3.99 1.76
CA SER A 90 -13.33 -3.89 1.31
C SER A 90 -13.91 -5.28 1.12
N GLU A 91 -14.94 -5.61 1.89
CA GLU A 91 -15.75 -6.81 1.68
C GLU A 91 -16.73 -6.52 0.53
N LEU A 92 -16.68 -7.33 -0.53
CA LEU A 92 -17.72 -7.31 -1.55
C LEU A 92 -18.88 -8.22 -1.16
N SER A 93 -20.06 -7.88 -1.67
CA SER A 93 -21.31 -8.66 -1.54
C SER A 93 -21.23 -10.09 -2.08
N CYS A 94 -20.17 -10.45 -2.81
CA CYS A 94 -19.89 -11.80 -3.30
C CYS A 94 -18.97 -12.64 -2.38
N GLY A 95 -18.64 -12.17 -1.18
CA GLY A 95 -17.77 -12.91 -0.23
C GLY A 95 -16.27 -12.77 -0.52
N THR A 96 -15.88 -12.06 -1.58
CA THR A 96 -14.47 -11.77 -1.87
C THR A 96 -14.00 -10.57 -1.06
N VAL A 97 -12.95 -10.77 -0.26
CA VAL A 97 -12.30 -9.73 0.55
C VAL A 97 -11.18 -9.09 -0.26
N HIS A 98 -11.33 -7.79 -0.57
CA HIS A 98 -10.24 -7.00 -1.13
C HIS A 98 -9.39 -6.42 -0.02
N TYR A 99 -8.08 -6.57 -0.09
CA TYR A 99 -7.14 -5.96 0.86
C TYR A 99 -5.95 -5.35 0.11
N THR A 100 -5.40 -4.29 0.68
CA THR A 100 -4.18 -3.61 0.22
C THR A 100 -3.34 -3.27 1.45
N LEU A 101 -2.01 -3.50 1.38
CA LEU A 101 -1.09 -3.28 2.51
C LEU A 101 -1.54 -4.01 3.79
N PRO A 102 -1.55 -5.36 3.80
CA PRO A 102 -1.99 -6.12 4.97
C PRO A 102 -1.15 -5.78 6.21
N GLU A 103 -1.77 -5.83 7.38
CA GLU A 103 -1.17 -5.57 8.71
C GLU A 103 -0.66 -4.15 8.96
N PHE A 104 -0.56 -3.29 7.93
CA PHE A 104 -0.31 -1.88 8.12
C PHE A 104 -1.52 -1.21 8.79
N ARG A 105 -1.29 -0.34 9.78
CA ARG A 105 -2.38 0.30 10.58
C ARG A 105 -2.31 1.83 10.62
N ARG A 106 -1.15 2.42 10.34
CA ARG A 106 -0.90 3.84 10.53
C ARG A 106 -1.24 4.68 9.29
N TYR A 107 -2.53 4.83 9.03
CA TYR A 107 -3.05 5.62 7.91
C TYR A 107 -4.36 6.33 8.28
N LEU A 108 -4.87 7.21 7.43
CA LEU A 108 -6.26 7.71 7.46
C LEU A 108 -6.87 7.54 6.06
N VAL A 109 -8.10 7.04 5.98
CA VAL A 109 -8.87 6.92 4.74
C VAL A 109 -9.89 8.03 4.69
N LEU A 110 -9.88 8.79 3.61
CA LEU A 110 -10.82 9.85 3.30
C LEU A 110 -11.68 9.41 2.12
N GLU A 111 -12.99 9.63 2.22
CA GLU A 111 -13.94 9.43 1.14
C GLU A 111 -14.54 10.75 0.69
N ARG A 112 -14.78 10.86 -0.61
CA ARG A 112 -15.38 12.04 -1.21
C ARG A 112 -16.86 12.11 -0.87
N ILE A 113 -17.33 13.29 -0.49
CA ILE A 113 -18.75 13.56 -0.22
C ILE A 113 -19.47 13.71 -1.56
N PRO A 114 -20.48 12.88 -1.87
CA PRO A 114 -21.22 12.98 -3.11
C PRO A 114 -21.90 14.36 -3.24
N GLY A 115 -21.85 14.95 -4.42
CA GLY A 115 -22.51 16.23 -4.69
C GLY A 115 -21.76 17.50 -4.25
N THR A 116 -20.64 17.38 -3.53
CA THR A 116 -19.75 18.53 -3.30
C THR A 116 -18.97 18.84 -4.58
N GLY A 117 -19.22 20.03 -5.12
CA GLY A 117 -18.77 20.47 -6.45
C GLY A 117 -17.30 20.16 -6.69
N ALA A 118 -17.03 19.33 -7.72
CA ALA A 118 -15.69 19.21 -8.24
C ALA A 118 -15.23 20.61 -8.66
N VAL A 119 -14.20 21.16 -8.04
CA VAL A 119 -13.51 22.32 -8.63
C VAL A 119 -13.05 21.87 -10.01
N GLN A 120 -13.65 22.47 -11.03
CA GLN A 120 -13.49 22.14 -12.43
C GLN A 120 -12.00 22.30 -12.79
N GLY A 121 -11.25 21.20 -12.85
CA GLY A 121 -9.81 21.21 -13.18
C GLY A 121 -8.92 20.26 -12.38
N ASN A 122 -9.36 19.73 -11.24
CA ASN A 122 -8.55 18.81 -10.42
C ASN A 122 -9.37 17.59 -9.98
N ARG A 123 -9.60 16.65 -10.91
CA ARG A 123 -10.34 15.40 -10.63
C ARG A 123 -9.48 14.47 -9.76
N ARG A 124 -9.43 14.72 -8.46
CA ARG A 124 -8.95 13.74 -7.48
C ARG A 124 -9.91 12.56 -7.41
N GLU A 125 -9.37 11.39 -7.13
CA GLU A 125 -10.14 10.15 -6.98
C GLU A 125 -11.08 10.20 -5.77
N ASP A 126 -12.05 9.29 -5.75
CA ASP A 126 -13.11 9.27 -4.72
C ASP A 126 -12.59 8.89 -3.33
N VAL A 127 -11.45 8.21 -3.24
CA VAL A 127 -10.85 7.78 -1.97
C VAL A 127 -9.39 8.20 -1.91
N LEU A 128 -9.03 8.87 -0.82
CA LEU A 128 -7.65 9.27 -0.50
C LEU A 128 -7.17 8.51 0.74
N VAL A 129 -5.89 8.16 0.77
CA VAL A 129 -5.25 7.53 1.91
C VAL A 129 -4.08 8.40 2.35
N LEU A 130 -4.14 8.91 3.58
CA LEU A 130 -3.05 9.65 4.21
C LEU A 130 -2.19 8.70 5.02
N ILE A 131 -0.88 8.77 4.83
CA ILE A 131 0.11 8.01 5.60
C ILE A 131 1.17 8.98 6.10
N PRO A 132 1.64 8.91 7.36
CA PRO A 132 2.75 9.73 7.82
C PRO A 132 3.97 9.56 6.94
N ALA A 133 4.69 10.64 6.64
CA ALA A 133 5.95 10.60 5.92
C ALA A 133 7.08 10.24 6.89
N GLY A 134 7.81 9.19 6.58
CA GLY A 134 8.89 8.70 7.43
C GLY A 134 9.45 7.36 6.95
N PRO A 135 10.63 6.95 7.43
CA PRO A 135 11.20 5.67 7.03
C PRO A 135 10.30 4.53 7.51
N VAL A 136 10.12 3.53 6.65
CA VAL A 136 9.37 2.31 6.96
C VAL A 136 10.29 1.36 7.72
N VAL A 137 9.80 0.82 8.83
CA VAL A 137 10.52 -0.14 9.67
C VAL A 137 9.76 -1.45 9.68
N ALA A 138 10.46 -2.55 9.40
CA ALA A 138 9.93 -3.89 9.63
C ALA A 138 9.97 -4.21 11.12
N GLY A 139 8.80 -4.41 11.73
CA GLY A 139 8.64 -5.01 13.03
C GLY A 139 7.68 -6.20 12.94
N GLN A 140 7.11 -6.64 14.06
CA GLN A 140 5.98 -7.60 14.02
C GLN A 140 4.80 -7.08 13.20
N GLN A 141 4.64 -5.75 13.13
CA GLN A 141 3.74 -5.08 12.21
C GLN A 141 4.53 -3.98 11.50
N PRO A 142 4.43 -3.85 10.17
CA PRO A 142 5.10 -2.80 9.44
C PRO A 142 4.56 -1.44 9.89
N ASN A 143 5.46 -0.50 10.18
CA ASN A 143 5.08 0.82 10.64
C ASN A 143 5.98 1.90 10.05
N VAL A 144 5.47 3.13 10.02
CA VAL A 144 6.26 4.31 9.67
C VAL A 144 6.80 4.92 10.95
N GLN A 145 8.12 5.10 11.01
CA GLN A 145 8.75 5.77 12.13
C GLN A 145 8.45 7.26 12.10
N VAL A 146 7.83 7.75 13.16
CA VAL A 146 7.47 9.14 13.36
C VAL A 146 8.20 9.66 14.60
N SER A 147 8.69 10.90 14.55
CA SER A 147 9.36 11.51 15.71
C SER A 147 8.43 11.53 16.93
N GLY A 148 8.97 11.27 18.12
CA GLY A 148 8.23 11.43 19.39
C GLY A 148 8.28 12.85 19.96
N SER A 149 9.05 13.75 19.34
CA SER A 149 9.21 15.12 19.85
C SER A 149 7.96 15.96 19.59
N CYS A 150 7.52 16.71 20.62
CA CYS A 150 6.36 17.60 20.56
C CYS A 150 6.54 18.77 19.58
N THR A 151 7.78 19.20 19.31
CA THR A 151 8.08 20.31 18.40
C THR A 151 8.32 19.86 16.95
N ALA A 152 8.25 18.55 16.68
CA ALA A 152 8.51 18.04 15.35
C ALA A 152 7.37 18.42 14.39
N ARG A 153 7.73 19.04 13.26
CA ARG A 153 6.84 19.22 12.10
C ARG A 153 6.91 17.98 11.23
N LEU A 154 5.80 17.26 11.20
CA LEU A 154 5.62 16.03 10.46
C LEU A 154 4.88 16.32 9.17
N LYS A 155 5.06 15.44 8.19
CA LYS A 155 4.39 15.53 6.90
C LYS A 155 3.56 14.27 6.71
N ALA A 156 2.47 14.37 5.97
CA ALA A 156 1.70 13.23 5.50
C ALA A 156 1.82 13.12 3.98
N HIS A 157 1.95 11.91 3.47
CA HIS A 157 1.80 11.61 2.05
C HIS A 157 0.35 11.23 1.77
N CYS A 158 -0.21 11.82 0.72
CA CYS A 158 -1.55 11.53 0.23
C CYS A 158 -1.44 10.59 -0.97
N TYR A 159 -2.14 9.47 -0.89
CA TYR A 159 -2.24 8.47 -1.94
C TYR A 159 -3.67 8.43 -2.46
N GLU A 160 -3.82 8.31 -3.78
CA GLU A 160 -5.12 8.23 -4.43
C GLU A 160 -5.44 6.78 -4.76
N VAL A 161 -6.63 6.30 -4.40
CA VAL A 161 -7.09 4.97 -4.82
C VAL A 161 -7.70 5.10 -6.20
N HIS A 162 -7.06 4.51 -7.20
CA HIS A 162 -7.53 4.62 -8.58
C HIS A 162 -8.95 4.05 -8.75
N GLY A 163 -9.91 4.79 -9.30
CA GLY A 163 -11.31 4.35 -9.39
C GLY A 163 -11.52 2.99 -10.09
N ARG A 164 -10.80 2.73 -11.19
CA ARG A 164 -10.90 1.45 -11.94
C ARG A 164 -10.08 0.30 -11.35
N PHE A 165 -8.79 0.51 -11.13
CA PHE A 165 -7.85 -0.54 -10.74
C PHE A 165 -7.68 -0.68 -9.22
N ARG A 166 -8.20 0.27 -8.44
CA ARG A 166 -8.22 0.30 -6.97
C ARG A 166 -6.85 0.10 -6.29
N HIS A 167 -5.74 0.29 -7.01
CA HIS A 167 -4.40 0.38 -6.42
C HIS A 167 -4.11 1.80 -5.94
N LEU A 168 -3.18 1.90 -4.99
CA LEU A 168 -2.70 3.17 -4.45
C LEU A 168 -1.74 3.84 -5.44
N ARG A 169 -1.98 5.11 -5.73
CA ARG A 169 -1.12 5.97 -6.55
C ARG A 169 -0.53 7.09 -5.71
N ALA A 170 0.75 7.34 -5.90
CA ALA A 170 1.42 8.51 -5.34
C ALA A 170 1.84 9.48 -6.44
N THR A 171 1.71 10.77 -6.16
CA THR A 171 2.05 11.85 -7.10
C THR A 171 3.50 12.29 -7.02
N SER A 172 4.18 12.08 -5.87
CA SER A 172 5.57 12.49 -5.65
C SER A 172 6.52 11.30 -5.59
N ILE A 173 7.78 11.51 -6.01
CA ILE A 173 8.86 10.50 -5.90
C ILE A 173 9.02 9.97 -4.45
N PRO A 174 9.19 10.81 -3.41
CA PRO A 174 9.35 10.30 -2.04
C PRO A 174 8.14 9.50 -1.57
N ALA A 175 6.91 9.92 -1.93
CA ALA A 175 5.71 9.15 -1.59
C ALA A 175 5.65 7.80 -2.31
N ARG A 176 6.07 7.73 -3.58
CA ARG A 176 6.16 6.46 -4.33
C ARG A 176 7.21 5.52 -3.75
N LEU A 177 8.38 6.03 -3.37
CA LEU A 177 9.43 5.25 -2.70
C LEU A 177 8.96 4.73 -1.33
N GLN A 178 8.28 5.56 -0.54
CA GLN A 178 7.69 5.11 0.72
C GLN A 178 6.62 4.03 0.49
N LEU A 179 5.77 4.18 -0.53
CA LEU A 179 4.78 3.17 -0.87
C LEU A 179 5.43 1.86 -1.35
N ALA A 180 6.51 1.93 -2.11
CA ALA A 180 7.31 0.77 -2.47
C ALA A 180 7.89 0.08 -1.22
N ALA A 181 8.37 0.84 -0.24
CA ALA A 181 8.87 0.30 1.02
C ALA A 181 7.75 -0.36 1.84
N LEU A 182 6.54 0.24 1.86
CA LEU A 182 5.37 -0.36 2.50
C LEU A 182 4.99 -1.68 1.83
N TYR A 183 4.88 -1.71 0.50
CA TYR A 183 4.60 -2.95 -0.24
C TYR A 183 5.68 -4.02 -0.08
N ALA A 184 6.94 -3.61 0.08
CA ALA A 184 8.04 -4.53 0.40
C ALA A 184 7.90 -5.11 1.81
N ALA A 185 7.46 -4.30 2.79
CA ALA A 185 7.32 -4.73 4.18
C ALA A 185 6.04 -5.53 4.46
N THR A 186 4.93 -5.16 3.83
CA THR A 186 3.61 -5.81 3.98
C THR A 186 3.40 -6.92 2.93
N GLY A 187 4.35 -7.08 1.99
CA GLY A 187 4.19 -7.96 0.85
C GLY A 187 4.05 -9.42 1.29
N THR A 188 3.20 -10.16 0.60
CA THR A 188 3.13 -11.63 0.73
C THR A 188 3.44 -12.28 -0.61
N LEU A 189 3.63 -13.60 -0.61
CA LEU A 189 3.76 -14.39 -1.84
C LEU A 189 2.43 -14.50 -2.61
N LEU A 190 1.31 -14.13 -1.98
CA LEU A 190 0.01 -14.13 -2.62
C LEU A 190 -0.23 -12.78 -3.33
N PRO A 191 -0.79 -12.78 -4.54
CA PRO A 191 -1.14 -11.56 -5.21
C PRO A 191 -2.27 -10.84 -4.46
N GLU A 192 -2.15 -9.53 -4.31
CA GLU A 192 -3.24 -8.74 -3.77
C GLU A 192 -4.43 -8.78 -4.76
N PRO A 193 -5.67 -8.90 -4.27
CA PRO A 193 -6.83 -9.16 -5.11
C PRO A 193 -7.20 -7.99 -6.05
N LEU A 194 -6.73 -6.77 -5.75
CA LEU A 194 -6.98 -5.59 -6.59
C LEU A 194 -5.90 -5.38 -7.65
N SER A 195 -4.64 -5.53 -7.29
CA SER A 195 -3.52 -5.33 -8.22
C SER A 195 -3.21 -6.58 -9.05
N ASN A 196 -3.65 -7.76 -8.60
CA ASN A 196 -3.25 -9.07 -9.13
C ASN A 196 -1.72 -9.22 -9.20
N CYS A 197 -1.02 -8.56 -8.28
CA CYS A 197 0.43 -8.54 -8.16
C CYS A 197 0.81 -8.80 -6.71
N THR A 198 1.96 -9.42 -6.49
CA THR A 198 2.54 -9.49 -5.13
C THR A 198 3.05 -8.12 -4.71
N GLY A 199 3.19 -7.88 -3.40
CA GLY A 199 3.76 -6.63 -2.89
C GLY A 199 5.17 -6.35 -3.43
N GLY A 200 5.99 -7.37 -3.62
CA GLY A 200 7.30 -7.22 -4.26
C GLY A 200 7.22 -6.74 -5.70
N GLN A 201 6.25 -7.23 -6.48
CA GLN A 201 6.05 -6.81 -7.87
C GLN A 201 5.56 -5.37 -7.98
N THR A 202 4.60 -4.97 -7.14
CA THR A 202 4.13 -3.58 -7.10
C THR A 202 5.23 -2.63 -6.63
N ALA A 203 6.05 -3.04 -5.65
CA ALA A 203 7.21 -2.27 -5.19
C ALA A 203 8.25 -2.08 -6.31
N MET A 204 8.56 -3.13 -7.09
CA MET A 204 9.47 -3.01 -8.24
C MET A 204 8.94 -2.07 -9.32
N GLU A 205 7.63 -2.13 -9.62
CA GLU A 205 6.99 -1.22 -10.55
C GLU A 205 7.06 0.24 -10.08
N LEU A 206 6.80 0.49 -8.80
CA LEU A 206 6.90 1.83 -8.20
C LEU A 206 8.34 2.37 -8.23
N LEU A 207 9.35 1.54 -7.95
CA LEU A 207 10.76 1.94 -8.08
C LEU A 207 11.12 2.33 -9.51
N ARG A 208 10.69 1.55 -10.50
CA ARG A 208 10.93 1.86 -11.92
C ARG A 208 10.36 3.22 -12.32
N GLN A 209 9.22 3.61 -11.76
CA GLN A 209 8.61 4.91 -12.00
C GLN A 209 9.33 6.08 -11.29
N CYS A 210 10.25 5.79 -10.36
CA CYS A 210 11.00 6.80 -9.60
C CYS A 210 12.31 7.24 -10.27
N TRP A 211 12.66 6.66 -11.42
CA TRP A 211 13.81 7.12 -12.22
C TRP A 211 13.59 8.56 -12.70
N SER A 212 14.61 9.40 -12.54
CA SER A 212 14.58 10.79 -12.98
C SER A 212 15.97 11.29 -13.36
N ASP A 213 16.03 12.26 -14.26
CA ASP A 213 17.28 12.91 -14.68
C ASP A 213 17.82 13.93 -13.66
N ARG A 214 17.26 13.96 -12.45
CA ARG A 214 17.65 14.87 -11.37
C ARG A 214 18.12 14.06 -10.16
N PRO A 215 19.05 14.59 -9.35
CA PRO A 215 19.45 13.94 -8.11
C PRO A 215 18.25 13.82 -7.16
N LEU A 216 18.17 12.69 -6.47
CA LEU A 216 17.12 12.44 -5.50
C LEU A 216 17.29 13.33 -4.27
N SER A 217 16.16 13.76 -3.70
CA SER A 217 16.19 14.48 -2.43
C SER A 217 16.66 13.57 -1.29
N THR A 218 17.16 14.16 -0.21
CA THR A 218 17.57 13.42 1.00
C THR A 218 16.43 12.62 1.62
N GLU A 219 15.19 13.10 1.49
CA GLU A 219 13.98 12.37 1.89
C GLU A 219 13.76 11.14 1.02
N ALA A 220 13.88 11.27 -0.30
CA ALA A 220 13.74 10.16 -1.24
C ALA A 220 14.83 9.10 -1.04
N LEU A 221 16.10 9.50 -0.86
CA LEU A 221 17.20 8.57 -0.57
C LEU A 221 16.97 7.79 0.73
N ARG A 222 16.42 8.43 1.76
CA ARG A 222 16.06 7.74 3.01
C ARG A 222 15.01 6.66 2.78
N GLN A 223 13.98 6.95 1.98
CA GLN A 223 12.96 5.96 1.64
C GLN A 223 13.52 4.83 0.78
N LEU A 224 14.41 5.15 -0.16
CA LEU A 224 15.07 4.15 -1.00
C LEU A 224 15.90 3.15 -0.17
N ARG A 225 16.61 3.64 0.85
CA ARG A 225 17.32 2.79 1.82
C ARG A 225 16.37 1.91 2.63
N SER A 226 15.19 2.42 3.00
CA SER A 226 14.14 1.57 3.59
C SER A 226 13.73 0.46 2.62
N VAL A 227 13.56 0.76 1.32
CA VAL A 227 13.27 -0.27 0.31
C VAL A 227 14.40 -1.31 0.19
N ASP A 228 15.67 -0.90 0.17
CA ASP A 228 16.82 -1.83 0.12
C ASP A 228 16.84 -2.77 1.33
N GLN A 229 16.60 -2.23 2.54
CA GLN A 229 16.58 -3.01 3.78
C GLN A 229 15.43 -4.03 3.79
N LEU A 230 14.24 -3.62 3.35
CA LEU A 230 13.01 -4.41 3.43
C LEU A 230 12.85 -5.37 2.24
N GLY A 231 13.34 -4.97 1.06
CA GLY A 231 13.05 -5.59 -0.24
C GLY A 231 13.88 -6.81 -0.63
N GLY A 232 14.57 -7.46 0.31
CA GLY A 232 15.46 -8.60 0.01
C GLY A 232 14.85 -9.99 0.16
N HIS A 233 13.79 -10.15 0.97
CA HIS A 233 13.37 -11.46 1.44
C HIS A 233 12.40 -12.20 0.50
N LEU A 234 11.45 -11.49 -0.13
CA LEU A 234 10.50 -12.08 -1.09
C LEU A 234 10.84 -11.83 -2.55
N THR A 235 11.62 -10.80 -2.84
CA THR A 235 11.87 -10.36 -4.22
C THR A 235 13.29 -9.79 -4.32
N PRO A 236 14.33 -10.63 -4.43
CA PRO A 236 15.73 -10.18 -4.47
C PRO A 236 16.02 -9.14 -5.56
N GLY A 237 15.27 -9.18 -6.67
CA GLY A 237 15.35 -8.15 -7.72
C GLY A 237 15.02 -6.74 -7.24
N LEU A 238 14.14 -6.59 -6.24
CA LEU A 238 13.78 -5.28 -5.67
C LEU A 238 14.98 -4.62 -4.99
N ARG A 239 15.76 -5.39 -4.22
CA ARG A 239 16.98 -4.91 -3.57
C ARG A 239 18.02 -4.45 -4.60
N LEU A 240 18.23 -5.24 -5.65
CA LEU A 240 19.16 -4.89 -6.73
C LEU A 240 18.75 -3.58 -7.43
N LEU A 241 17.45 -3.40 -7.73
CA LEU A 241 16.93 -2.15 -8.30
C LEU A 241 17.10 -0.96 -7.36
N ALA A 242 16.88 -1.15 -6.05
CA ALA A 242 17.01 -0.07 -5.08
C ALA A 242 18.45 0.47 -5.04
N ARG A 243 19.45 -0.43 -5.00
CA ARG A 243 20.87 -0.05 -5.04
C ARG A 243 21.29 0.57 -6.36
N GLU A 244 20.77 0.08 -7.47
CA GLU A 244 21.02 0.67 -8.79
C GLU A 244 20.50 2.11 -8.86
N LEU A 245 19.30 2.34 -8.34
CA LEU A 245 18.68 3.66 -8.30
C LEU A 245 19.41 4.60 -7.33
N GLU A 246 19.96 4.08 -6.23
CA GLU A 246 20.81 4.85 -5.31
C GLU A 246 22.13 5.25 -6.00
N ALA A 247 22.81 4.28 -6.62
CA ALA A 247 24.06 4.52 -7.35
C ALA A 247 23.87 5.51 -8.51
N SER A 248 22.77 5.42 -9.25
CA SER A 248 22.47 6.37 -10.33
C SER A 248 22.14 7.76 -9.80
N ALA A 249 21.42 7.86 -8.67
CA ALA A 249 21.15 9.13 -8.01
C ALA A 249 22.43 9.79 -7.48
N GLU A 250 23.38 9.01 -6.96
CA GLU A 250 24.71 9.50 -6.55
C GLU A 250 25.54 9.98 -7.74
N GLN A 251 25.54 9.25 -8.86
CA GLN A 251 26.20 9.68 -10.09
C GLN A 251 25.60 10.98 -10.64
N LEU A 252 24.28 11.12 -10.64
CA LEU A 252 23.60 12.36 -11.02
C LEU A 252 23.93 13.48 -10.03
N ARG A 253 23.97 13.19 -8.74
CA ARG A 253 24.37 14.17 -7.72
C ARG A 253 25.76 14.71 -8.04
N LEU A 254 26.71 13.85 -8.40
CA LEU A 254 28.04 14.26 -8.82
C LEU A 254 28.05 15.06 -10.11
N LEU A 255 27.23 14.75 -11.11
CA LEU A 255 27.17 15.55 -12.34
C LEU A 255 26.61 16.95 -12.07
N HIS A 256 25.64 17.06 -11.16
CA HIS A 256 25.04 18.33 -10.77
C HIS A 256 25.95 19.12 -9.80
N GLU A 257 26.59 18.45 -8.82
CA GLU A 257 27.52 19.00 -7.83
C GLU A 257 28.94 19.20 -8.37
N ALA A 258 29.37 18.55 -9.46
CA ALA A 258 30.66 18.84 -10.10
C ALA A 258 30.70 20.25 -10.70
N THR A 259 29.54 20.89 -10.86
CA THR A 259 29.43 22.34 -11.11
C THR A 259 29.85 23.17 -9.88
N GLU A 260 29.81 22.60 -8.68
CA GLU A 260 30.23 23.16 -7.40
C GLU A 260 31.12 22.18 -6.60
N GLY A 261 32.33 21.91 -7.11
CA GLY A 261 33.50 21.52 -6.31
C GLY A 261 33.40 20.33 -5.35
N THR A 262 33.97 19.20 -5.79
CA THR A 262 34.61 18.13 -4.98
C THR A 262 33.74 17.28 -4.04
N SER A 263 33.36 16.09 -4.53
CA SER A 263 33.57 14.81 -3.83
C SER A 263 33.53 13.67 -4.86
N SER A 264 34.31 12.60 -4.66
CA SER A 264 34.35 11.42 -5.55
C SER A 264 33.32 10.36 -5.13
N PRO A 265 32.67 9.63 -6.06
CA PRO A 265 31.71 8.58 -5.75
C PRO A 265 32.38 7.39 -5.07
N GLY A 266 31.74 6.86 -4.03
CA GLY A 266 31.92 5.45 -3.68
C GLY A 266 31.25 4.60 -4.75
N ILE A 267 32.00 3.70 -5.38
CA ILE A 267 31.42 2.68 -6.26
C ILE A 267 30.50 1.83 -5.37
N GLY A 268 29.19 1.91 -5.59
CA GLY A 268 28.20 1.14 -4.85
C GLY A 268 28.54 -0.34 -4.89
N VAL A 269 28.77 -0.93 -3.72
CA VAL A 269 29.12 -2.35 -3.58
C VAL A 269 27.90 -3.17 -3.99
N SER A 270 28.03 -3.90 -5.10
CA SER A 270 27.02 -4.84 -5.58
C SER A 270 26.73 -5.87 -4.48
N ASP A 271 25.46 -6.09 -4.15
CA ASP A 271 25.04 -7.11 -3.18
C ASP A 271 25.21 -8.50 -3.80
N ALA A 272 26.33 -9.17 -3.51
CA ALA A 272 26.61 -10.50 -4.04
C ALA A 272 25.55 -11.54 -3.62
N ASP A 273 24.99 -11.38 -2.41
CA ASP A 273 23.97 -12.30 -1.88
C ASP A 273 22.65 -12.09 -2.60
N ALA A 274 22.19 -10.83 -2.73
CA ALA A 274 20.96 -10.54 -3.49
C ALA A 274 21.08 -10.92 -4.97
N GLY A 275 22.27 -10.75 -5.56
CA GLY A 275 22.57 -11.23 -6.91
C GLY A 275 22.44 -12.74 -7.03
N THR A 276 23.01 -13.49 -6.08
CA THR A 276 22.91 -14.96 -6.05
C THR A 276 21.47 -15.42 -5.86
N SER A 277 20.72 -14.84 -4.93
CA SER A 277 19.30 -15.15 -4.72
C SER A 277 18.45 -14.85 -5.96
N TYR A 278 18.71 -13.72 -6.63
CA TYR A 278 18.04 -13.39 -7.89
C TYR A 278 18.33 -14.41 -8.99
N PHE A 279 19.58 -14.84 -9.14
CA PHE A 279 19.93 -15.90 -10.09
C PHE A 279 19.25 -17.23 -9.76
N GLN A 280 19.13 -17.60 -8.49
CA GLN A 280 18.43 -18.83 -8.07
C GLN A 280 16.93 -18.75 -8.37
N GLU A 281 16.26 -17.64 -8.05
CA GLU A 281 14.86 -17.41 -8.40
C GLU A 281 14.66 -17.49 -9.92
N ARG A 282 15.57 -16.86 -10.68
CA ARG A 282 15.62 -16.94 -12.14
C ARG A 282 16.09 -18.30 -12.67
N GLN A 283 16.66 -19.21 -11.90
CA GLN A 283 17.03 -20.55 -12.38
C GLN A 283 16.01 -21.61 -12.01
N SER A 284 15.22 -21.38 -10.96
CA SER A 284 14.05 -22.21 -10.59
C SER A 284 13.06 -22.41 -11.76
N ILE A 285 13.14 -21.50 -12.75
CA ILE A 285 12.59 -21.53 -14.11
C ILE A 285 12.80 -22.86 -14.85
N LEU A 286 13.87 -23.60 -14.55
CA LEU A 286 14.31 -24.76 -15.33
C LEU A 286 13.74 -26.10 -14.86
N GLN A 287 12.91 -26.12 -13.80
CA GLN A 287 12.30 -27.37 -13.37
C GLN A 287 11.15 -27.78 -14.31
N PRO A 288 11.16 -29.01 -14.87
CA PRO A 288 10.08 -29.52 -15.69
C PRO A 288 8.76 -29.55 -14.88
N GLY A 289 7.73 -28.84 -15.34
CA GLY A 289 6.40 -28.81 -14.71
C GLY A 289 6.09 -27.56 -13.86
N GLY A 290 7.02 -26.62 -13.72
CA GLY A 290 6.76 -25.33 -13.08
C GLY A 290 6.01 -24.35 -14.00
N TRP A 291 5.08 -23.58 -13.43
CA TRP A 291 4.67 -22.31 -14.03
C TRP A 291 5.91 -21.40 -14.00
N GLY A 292 6.42 -21.00 -15.16
CA GLY A 292 7.65 -20.20 -15.28
C GLY A 292 7.64 -18.90 -14.44
N PRO A 293 8.75 -18.15 -14.40
CA PRO A 293 8.85 -17.01 -13.49
C PRO A 293 7.78 -15.97 -13.82
N ASN A 294 7.31 -15.25 -12.80
CA ASN A 294 6.48 -14.09 -13.08
C ASN A 294 7.38 -12.98 -13.66
N PRO A 295 7.18 -12.55 -14.93
CA PRO A 295 8.04 -11.55 -15.55
C PRO A 295 8.00 -10.20 -14.83
N ARG A 296 6.95 -9.92 -14.03
CA ARG A 296 6.84 -8.68 -13.25
C ARG A 296 7.81 -8.62 -12.08
N GLY A 297 8.23 -9.77 -11.55
CA GLY A 297 9.21 -9.88 -10.46
C GLY A 297 10.66 -9.97 -10.93
N LEU A 298 10.90 -10.04 -12.25
CA LEU A 298 12.23 -10.10 -12.81
C LEU A 298 12.73 -8.71 -13.24
N LEU A 299 14.05 -8.57 -13.27
CA LEU A 299 14.72 -7.42 -13.86
C LEU A 299 14.62 -7.47 -15.39
N THR A 300 14.51 -6.31 -16.02
CA THR A 300 14.62 -6.21 -17.47
C THR A 300 16.07 -6.46 -17.92
N ALA A 301 16.28 -6.83 -19.18
CA ALA A 301 17.64 -7.12 -19.68
C ALA A 301 18.62 -5.93 -19.55
N SER A 302 18.11 -4.69 -19.55
CA SER A 302 18.93 -3.50 -19.32
C SER A 302 19.21 -3.29 -17.83
N GLU A 303 18.24 -3.52 -16.95
CA GLU A 303 18.42 -3.51 -15.49
C GLU A 303 19.44 -4.59 -15.06
N GLU A 304 19.34 -5.81 -15.58
CA GLU A 304 20.30 -6.90 -15.30
C GLU A 304 21.73 -6.52 -15.70
N ARG A 305 21.90 -5.87 -16.86
CA ARG A 305 23.21 -5.42 -17.31
C ARG A 305 23.81 -4.37 -16.38
N ARG A 306 22.99 -3.44 -15.87
CA ARG A 306 23.46 -2.35 -15.00
C ARG A 306 23.70 -2.82 -13.56
N THR A 307 22.88 -3.74 -13.06
CA THR A 307 22.96 -4.28 -11.67
C THR A 307 24.00 -5.39 -11.52
N LEU A 308 24.00 -6.35 -12.44
CA LEU A 308 24.79 -7.59 -12.32
C LEU A 308 26.02 -7.59 -13.25
N GLY A 309 26.12 -6.64 -14.18
CA GLY A 309 27.21 -6.61 -15.16
C GLY A 309 27.19 -7.74 -16.20
N VAL A 310 26.18 -8.61 -16.16
CA VAL A 310 26.06 -9.79 -17.03
C VAL A 310 24.83 -9.63 -17.93
N VAL A 311 25.05 -9.72 -19.24
CA VAL A 311 23.94 -9.99 -20.18
C VAL A 311 23.72 -11.49 -20.18
N VAL A 312 22.81 -11.95 -19.34
CA VAL A 312 22.34 -13.33 -19.47
C VAL A 312 21.56 -13.38 -20.78
N GLY A 313 22.10 -14.09 -21.77
CA GLY A 313 21.48 -14.24 -23.08
C GLY A 313 20.02 -14.67 -22.94
N ARG A 314 19.17 -14.27 -23.91
CA ARG A 314 17.78 -14.76 -24.00
C ARG A 314 17.80 -16.26 -23.74
N MET A 315 17.08 -16.69 -22.72
CA MET A 315 16.85 -18.10 -22.42
C MET A 315 16.51 -18.76 -23.75
N PRO A 316 17.32 -19.72 -24.22
CA PRO A 316 17.04 -20.31 -25.50
C PRO A 316 15.69 -21.03 -25.35
N ALA A 317 14.81 -20.87 -26.34
CA ALA A 317 13.40 -21.32 -26.26
C ALA A 317 13.30 -22.74 -25.68
N PRO A 318 12.24 -23.13 -24.96
CA PRO A 318 12.22 -24.46 -24.34
C PRO A 318 12.54 -25.56 -25.37
N LEU A 319 13.23 -26.64 -24.94
CA LEU A 319 13.81 -27.65 -25.83
C LEU A 319 12.79 -28.20 -26.84
N TRP A 320 11.54 -28.38 -26.44
CA TRP A 320 10.46 -28.82 -27.33
C TRP A 320 10.16 -27.84 -28.47
N LEU A 321 10.31 -26.53 -28.25
CA LEU A 321 10.17 -25.50 -29.30
C LEU A 321 11.40 -25.48 -30.21
N ARG A 322 12.61 -25.65 -29.65
CA ARG A 322 13.87 -25.69 -30.41
C ARG A 322 14.01 -26.94 -31.27
N LEU A 323 13.50 -28.07 -30.78
CA LEU A 323 13.56 -29.36 -31.47
C LEU A 323 12.40 -29.57 -32.45
N GLY A 324 11.51 -28.58 -32.60
CA GLY A 324 10.35 -28.70 -33.48
C GLY A 324 9.39 -29.82 -33.05
N HIS A 325 9.38 -30.20 -31.77
CA HIS A 325 8.45 -31.19 -31.20
C HIS A 325 7.04 -30.60 -30.99
N TYR A 326 6.65 -29.67 -31.85
CA TYR A 326 5.29 -29.18 -31.95
C TYR A 326 4.86 -29.40 -33.40
N LYS A 327 3.82 -30.20 -33.59
CA LYS A 327 3.13 -30.30 -34.87
C LYS A 327 1.81 -29.58 -34.69
N ARG A 328 1.39 -28.79 -35.67
CA ARG A 328 0.01 -28.29 -35.72
C ARG A 328 -0.90 -29.51 -35.63
N ILE A 329 -1.57 -29.68 -34.50
CA ILE A 329 -2.61 -30.70 -34.38
C ILE A 329 -3.76 -30.14 -35.20
N GLU A 330 -3.89 -30.64 -36.42
CA GLU A 330 -5.13 -30.51 -37.17
C GLU A 330 -6.15 -31.29 -36.36
N VAL A 331 -6.97 -30.54 -35.62
CA VAL A 331 -8.10 -31.13 -34.91
C VAL A 331 -9.05 -31.60 -36.02
N PRO A 332 -9.20 -32.92 -36.24
CA PRO A 332 -10.05 -33.39 -37.30
C PRO A 332 -11.47 -32.92 -37.00
N GLU A 333 -12.11 -32.26 -37.97
CA GLU A 333 -13.54 -32.08 -37.93
C GLU A 333 -14.21 -33.40 -38.35
N PRO A 334 -15.24 -33.87 -37.63
CA PRO A 334 -15.83 -33.27 -36.44
C PRO A 334 -14.99 -33.48 -35.17
N LEU A 335 -14.97 -32.47 -34.31
CA LEU A 335 -14.36 -32.52 -32.98
C LEU A 335 -14.80 -33.82 -32.27
N PRO A 336 -13.88 -34.53 -31.58
CA PRO A 336 -14.18 -35.80 -30.92
C PRO A 336 -15.21 -35.68 -29.78
N VAL A 337 -15.60 -34.46 -29.46
CA VAL A 337 -16.53 -34.11 -28.40
C VAL A 337 -17.56 -33.15 -28.99
N ASP A 338 -18.84 -33.52 -28.88
CA ASP A 338 -19.95 -32.68 -29.32
C ASP A 338 -19.97 -31.35 -28.54
N SER A 339 -20.37 -30.26 -29.20
CA SER A 339 -20.46 -28.93 -28.58
C SER A 339 -21.33 -28.87 -27.32
N GLY A 340 -22.27 -29.80 -27.16
CA GLY A 340 -23.12 -29.94 -25.99
C GLY A 340 -22.57 -30.86 -24.89
N TYR A 341 -21.44 -31.55 -25.10
CA TYR A 341 -20.92 -32.54 -24.15
C TYR A 341 -20.55 -31.92 -22.81
N VAL A 342 -19.84 -30.78 -22.81
CA VAL A 342 -19.43 -30.11 -21.56
C VAL A 342 -20.66 -29.68 -20.76
N VAL A 343 -21.66 -29.10 -21.44
CA VAL A 343 -22.92 -28.69 -20.82
C VAL A 343 -23.68 -29.90 -20.27
N GLY A 344 -23.70 -31.02 -21.00
CA GLY A 344 -24.34 -32.26 -20.55
C GLY A 344 -23.64 -32.89 -19.34
N VAL A 345 -22.31 -32.89 -19.31
CA VAL A 345 -21.52 -33.41 -18.18
C VAL A 345 -21.64 -32.50 -16.97
N GLU A 346 -21.65 -31.17 -17.14
CA GLU A 346 -21.91 -30.22 -16.05
C GLU A 346 -23.32 -30.36 -15.48
N GLN A 347 -24.33 -30.61 -16.32
CA GLN A 347 -25.69 -30.91 -15.85
C GLN A 347 -25.77 -32.25 -15.11
N GLN A 348 -25.07 -33.28 -15.59
CA GLN A 348 -25.00 -34.56 -14.89
C GLN A 348 -24.27 -34.45 -13.55
N LEU A 349 -23.15 -33.71 -13.51
CA LEU A 349 -22.40 -33.47 -12.27
C LEU A 349 -23.21 -32.65 -11.27
N SER A 350 -23.88 -31.59 -11.72
CA SER A 350 -24.74 -30.77 -10.86
C SER A 350 -25.97 -31.55 -10.36
N ALA A 351 -26.51 -32.47 -11.15
CA ALA A 351 -27.58 -33.39 -10.72
C ALA A 351 -27.10 -34.46 -9.73
N MET A 352 -25.81 -34.84 -9.75
CA MET A 352 -25.23 -35.76 -8.77
C MET A 352 -24.91 -35.09 -7.43
N VAL A 353 -24.80 -33.77 -7.39
CA VAL A 353 -24.68 -33.02 -6.14
C VAL A 353 -26.07 -32.94 -5.50
N MET A 354 -26.39 -33.92 -4.66
CA MET A 354 -27.55 -33.82 -3.77
C MET A 354 -27.28 -32.73 -2.74
N GLY A 355 -27.73 -31.50 -3.02
CA GLY A 355 -27.95 -30.51 -1.97
C GLY A 355 -29.04 -31.04 -1.02
N PRO A 356 -28.94 -30.81 0.30
CA PRO A 356 -30.02 -31.20 1.20
C PRO A 356 -31.32 -30.52 0.77
N GLU A 357 -32.38 -31.31 0.59
CA GLU A 357 -33.72 -30.79 0.34
C GLU A 357 -34.05 -29.76 1.41
N ALA A 358 -34.50 -28.57 0.97
CA ALA A 358 -34.84 -27.47 1.85
C ALA A 358 -36.09 -27.84 2.68
N ASP A 359 -35.88 -28.58 3.75
CA ASP A 359 -36.93 -28.93 4.68
C ASP A 359 -37.22 -27.70 5.53
N SER A 360 -38.32 -27.05 5.17
CA SER A 360 -38.91 -25.88 5.80
C SER A 360 -39.33 -26.16 7.26
N ARG A 361 -38.38 -26.27 8.20
CA ARG A 361 -38.63 -26.12 9.65
C ARG A 361 -37.32 -26.01 10.44
N LYS A 362 -37.08 -24.80 10.97
CA LYS A 362 -36.29 -24.47 12.18
C LYS A 362 -35.20 -25.49 12.56
N THR A 363 -33.99 -25.34 12.05
CA THR A 363 -32.78 -25.84 12.74
C THR A 363 -31.62 -24.90 12.45
N ILE A 364 -30.98 -24.45 13.53
CA ILE A 364 -29.74 -23.67 13.54
C ILE A 364 -28.67 -24.54 12.86
N PRO A 365 -27.90 -24.03 11.87
CA PRO A 365 -26.80 -24.80 11.29
C PRO A 365 -25.77 -25.10 12.40
N PRO A 366 -25.23 -26.33 12.49
CA PRO A 366 -24.17 -26.62 13.44
C PRO A 366 -22.97 -25.69 13.15
N PRO A 367 -22.31 -25.15 14.18
CA PRO A 367 -21.20 -24.23 14.00
C PRO A 367 -20.06 -24.90 13.23
N TYR A 368 -19.48 -24.15 12.31
CA TYR A 368 -18.31 -24.53 11.53
C TYR A 368 -17.12 -24.82 12.49
N PRO A 369 -16.31 -25.86 12.25
CA PRO A 369 -15.31 -26.36 13.21
C PRO A 369 -14.05 -25.48 13.35
N LEU A 370 -14.14 -24.19 13.08
CA LEU A 370 -13.05 -23.21 13.24
C LEU A 370 -13.37 -22.10 14.24
N MET A 371 -14.51 -22.20 14.95
CA MET A 371 -14.93 -21.25 15.97
C MET A 371 -14.95 -21.94 17.34
N ASP A 372 -13.78 -22.37 17.83
CA ASP A 372 -13.51 -22.46 19.27
C ASP A 372 -12.00 -22.50 19.53
N MET A 373 -11.38 -21.31 19.56
CA MET A 373 -10.05 -21.10 20.16
C MET A 373 -10.16 -20.34 21.49
N ARG A 374 -11.20 -20.62 22.28
CA ARG A 374 -11.36 -20.06 23.64
C ARG A 374 -11.36 -21.11 24.76
N GLU A 375 -11.07 -22.37 24.46
CA GLU A 375 -10.82 -23.42 25.46
C GLU A 375 -9.41 -24.04 25.31
N MET A 376 -8.37 -23.21 25.26
CA MET A 376 -7.02 -23.61 25.66
C MET A 376 -6.58 -22.77 26.86
N ASN A 377 -7.25 -23.02 27.99
CA ASN A 377 -6.64 -22.84 29.31
C ASN A 377 -6.17 -24.22 29.77
N LEU A 378 -4.87 -24.46 29.64
CA LEU A 378 -4.06 -25.28 30.54
C LEU A 378 -2.66 -24.66 30.59
#